data_AF-A0A6P8HRQ4-F1
#
_entry.id   AF-A0A6P8HRQ4-F1
#
_cell.length_a   1.000
_cell.length_b   1.000
_cell.length_c   1.000
_cell.angle_alpha   90.00
_cell.angle_beta   90.00
_cell.angle_gamma   90.00
#
_symmetry.space_group_name_H-M   'P 1'
#
loop_
_entity.id
_entity.type
_entity.pdbx_description
1 polymer ?
#
loop_
_entity_poly.entity_id
_entity_poly.type
_entity_poly.pdbx_seq_one_letter_code
_entity_poly.pdbx_strand_id
1 'polypeptide(L)'
;MGKVKKVRQKLHQKAVRFPDEKQTIDPMKANESSLPSIFPTSCLFNDKETTKDVSTTKNTTASKKDKRKERHERFLKKLHGTRAVEESIKRAEKRAQTVIVGDMEPLLSALPTIALPKTSKENSNTNQENSKKNKLSRATRQKQQNADIEHFKQVLKHPSYQSNPISAISEHLKIAVQREADPKT
;
A
#
# COMPACT_ATOMS: atom_id res chain seq x y z
N MET A 1 -33.19 31.28 6.24
CA MET A 1 -33.00 29.82 6.46
C MET A 1 -32.30 29.60 7.79
N GLY A 2 -33.05 29.30 8.86
CA GLY A 2 -32.55 29.22 10.24
C GLY A 2 -31.71 27.97 10.52
N LYS A 3 -30.71 28.09 11.41
CA LYS A 3 -29.82 26.99 11.80
C LYS A 3 -30.52 26.07 12.82
N VAL A 4 -30.81 24.83 12.42
CA VAL A 4 -31.36 23.79 13.32
C VAL A 4 -30.25 23.29 14.24
N LYS A 5 -30.33 23.61 15.54
CA LYS A 5 -29.45 23.05 16.57
C LYS A 5 -30.03 21.75 17.09
N LYS A 6 -29.42 20.61 16.73
CA LYS A 6 -29.79 19.30 17.29
C LYS A 6 -29.17 19.14 18.67
N VAL A 7 -29.99 19.17 19.71
CA VAL A 7 -29.59 18.82 21.08
C VAL A 7 -29.61 17.30 21.20
N ARG A 8 -28.47 16.70 21.54
CA ARG A 8 -28.38 15.26 21.82
C ARG A 8 -28.68 15.03 23.30
N GLN A 9 -29.75 14.31 23.58
CA GLN A 9 -30.07 13.85 24.93
C GLN A 9 -29.19 12.65 25.27
N LYS A 10 -28.45 12.72 26.38
CA LYS A 10 -27.71 11.58 26.92
C LYS A 10 -28.66 10.77 27.81
N LEU A 11 -29.10 9.62 27.32
CA LEU A 11 -29.79 8.63 28.14
C LEU A 11 -28.75 7.79 28.87
N HIS A 12 -28.66 7.97 30.19
CA HIS A 12 -27.90 7.06 31.05
C HIS A 12 -28.76 5.85 31.36
N GLN A 13 -28.37 4.69 30.84
CA GLN A 13 -29.01 3.42 31.22
C GLN A 13 -28.66 3.13 32.68
N LYS A 14 -29.71 2.95 33.50
CA LYS A 14 -29.60 2.65 34.92
C LYS A 14 -29.06 1.22 35.07
N ALA A 15 -27.94 1.04 35.78
CA ALA A 15 -27.39 -0.29 36.03
C ALA A 15 -28.43 -1.14 36.79
N VAL A 16 -28.62 -2.38 36.34
CA VAL A 16 -29.45 -3.39 37.01
C VAL A 16 -28.78 -3.73 38.33
N ARG A 17 -29.42 -3.36 39.45
CA ARG A 17 -29.02 -3.82 40.78
C ARG A 17 -29.66 -5.17 41.03
N PHE A 18 -28.84 -6.17 41.33
CA PHE A 18 -29.31 -7.45 41.87
C PHE A 18 -29.42 -7.33 43.39
N PRO A 19 -30.43 -7.97 44.01
CA PRO A 19 -30.61 -7.92 45.46
C PRO A 19 -29.50 -8.71 46.17
N ASP A 20 -29.02 -8.17 47.29
CA ASP A 20 -28.03 -8.80 48.16
C ASP A 20 -28.68 -9.94 48.96
N GLU A 21 -28.67 -11.15 48.42
CA GLU A 21 -28.92 -12.36 49.22
C GLU A 21 -27.61 -12.80 49.88
N LYS A 22 -27.56 -12.68 51.22
CA LYS A 22 -26.48 -13.24 52.03
C LYS A 22 -26.56 -14.77 51.98
N GLN A 23 -25.77 -15.37 51.11
CA GLN A 23 -25.39 -16.78 51.22
C GLN A 23 -23.93 -16.84 51.65
N THR A 24 -23.68 -17.35 52.85
CA THR A 24 -22.35 -17.75 53.32
C THR A 24 -21.90 -18.94 52.50
N ILE A 25 -21.19 -18.67 51.40
CA ILE A 25 -20.60 -19.67 50.50
C ILE A 25 -19.09 -19.68 50.76
N ASP A 26 -18.59 -20.84 51.14
CA ASP A 26 -17.18 -21.14 51.36
C ASP A 26 -16.38 -20.88 50.05
N PRO A 27 -15.44 -19.92 49.99
CA PRO A 27 -14.86 -19.44 48.73
C PRO A 27 -13.88 -20.41 48.07
N MET A 28 -13.64 -21.60 48.63
CA MET A 28 -12.69 -22.58 48.08
C MET A 28 -13.33 -23.85 47.50
N LYS A 29 -14.66 -23.98 47.49
CA LYS A 29 -15.31 -25.16 46.92
C LYS A 29 -15.71 -24.92 45.47
N ALA A 30 -15.09 -25.66 44.55
CA ALA A 30 -15.51 -25.69 43.15
C ALA A 30 -16.96 -26.17 43.07
N ASN A 31 -17.85 -25.32 42.56
CA ASN A 31 -19.18 -25.70 42.14
C ASN A 31 -19.05 -26.53 40.86
N GLU A 32 -18.88 -27.85 41.00
CA GLU A 32 -19.02 -28.78 39.90
C GLU A 32 -20.50 -28.90 39.54
N SER A 33 -21.02 -27.89 38.84
CA SER A 33 -22.31 -28.01 38.18
C SER A 33 -22.16 -29.05 37.06
N SER A 34 -22.95 -30.12 37.13
CA SER A 34 -22.98 -31.24 36.17
C SER A 34 -23.52 -30.86 34.79
N LEU A 35 -23.51 -29.58 34.43
CA LEU A 35 -23.99 -29.09 33.15
C LEU A 35 -22.84 -29.15 32.12
N PRO A 36 -23.09 -29.71 30.92
CA PRO A 36 -22.08 -29.72 29.87
C PRO A 36 -21.73 -28.28 29.49
N SER A 37 -20.44 -27.97 29.45
CA SER A 37 -19.93 -26.66 29.10
C SER A 37 -20.40 -26.26 27.69
N ILE A 38 -21.30 -25.27 27.61
CA ILE A 38 -21.81 -24.74 26.33
C ILE A 38 -20.70 -24.04 25.54
N PHE A 39 -19.64 -23.59 26.21
CA PHE A 39 -18.49 -22.94 25.59
C PHE A 39 -17.21 -23.71 25.92
N PRO A 40 -16.37 -24.05 24.92
CA PRO A 40 -15.10 -24.73 25.16
C PRO A 40 -14.15 -23.81 25.93
N THR A 41 -13.98 -24.06 27.23
CA THR A 41 -13.06 -23.31 28.11
C THR A 41 -11.62 -23.81 28.02
N SER A 42 -11.36 -24.89 27.27
CA SER A 42 -10.04 -25.50 27.07
C SER A 42 -8.99 -24.57 26.45
N CYS A 43 -9.40 -23.40 25.93
CA CYS A 43 -8.49 -22.41 25.37
C CYS A 43 -8.39 -21.12 26.20
N LEU A 44 -9.14 -20.98 27.31
CA LEU A 44 -9.17 -19.72 28.06
C LEU A 44 -8.10 -19.62 29.16
N PHE A 45 -7.61 -20.75 29.67
CA PHE A 45 -6.62 -20.81 30.73
C PHE A 45 -5.54 -21.85 30.43
N ASN A 46 -4.75 -21.62 29.38
CA ASN A 46 -3.49 -22.35 29.18
C ASN A 46 -2.35 -21.58 29.83
N ASP A 47 -2.18 -21.78 31.13
CA ASP A 47 -0.95 -21.40 31.82
C ASP A 47 0.01 -22.59 31.82
N LYS A 48 1.15 -22.40 31.13
CA LYS A 48 2.42 -23.17 31.20
C LYS A 48 2.39 -24.54 30.48
N GLU A 49 3.24 -24.89 29.51
CA GLU A 49 4.48 -24.35 28.96
C GLU A 49 4.59 -24.86 27.51
N THR A 50 5.02 -24.03 26.55
CA THR A 50 5.84 -24.49 25.41
C THR A 50 6.48 -23.29 24.72
N THR A 51 7.80 -23.33 24.65
CA THR A 51 8.69 -22.58 23.77
C THR A 51 8.11 -22.38 22.36
N LYS A 52 7.97 -21.12 21.91
CA LYS A 52 8.09 -20.67 20.51
C LYS A 52 7.94 -19.14 20.42
N ASP A 53 8.99 -18.52 19.90
CA ASP A 53 9.09 -17.19 19.31
C ASP A 53 8.49 -16.01 20.09
N VAL A 54 9.33 -15.49 20.98
CA VAL A 54 9.29 -14.10 21.41
C VAL A 54 9.59 -13.21 20.19
N SER A 55 8.58 -12.92 19.38
CA SER A 55 8.52 -11.61 18.74
C SER A 55 8.22 -10.63 19.86
N THR A 56 9.26 -10.01 20.41
CA THR A 56 9.13 -8.93 21.39
C THR A 56 8.33 -7.80 20.74
N THR A 57 7.00 -7.84 20.86
CA THR A 57 6.19 -6.63 20.78
C THR A 57 6.47 -5.90 22.08
N LYS A 58 7.63 -5.23 22.11
CA LYS A 58 7.82 -4.09 23.01
C LYS A 58 6.58 -3.24 22.75
N ASN A 59 5.77 -3.05 23.78
CA ASN A 59 4.72 -2.03 23.81
C ASN A 59 5.41 -0.65 23.78
N THR A 60 6.22 -0.37 22.77
CA THR A 60 6.53 1.00 22.38
C THR A 60 5.18 1.58 22.04
N THR A 61 4.80 2.64 22.74
CA THR A 61 3.60 3.42 22.49
C THR A 61 3.68 3.96 21.06
N ALA A 62 3.28 3.11 20.10
CA ALA A 62 3.39 3.42 18.69
C ALA A 62 2.68 4.74 18.46
N SER A 63 3.35 5.66 17.76
CA SER A 63 2.81 6.99 17.54
C SER A 63 1.44 6.88 16.90
N LYS A 64 0.57 7.87 17.13
CA LYS A 64 -0.73 7.96 16.42
C LYS A 64 -0.54 7.83 14.91
N LYS A 65 0.60 8.30 14.38
CA LYS A 65 1.00 8.16 12.98
C LYS A 65 1.24 6.71 12.58
N ASP A 66 1.99 5.95 13.38
CA ASP A 66 2.33 4.56 13.10
C ASP A 66 1.10 3.66 13.18
N LYS A 67 0.27 3.85 14.21
CA LYS A 67 -1.02 3.15 14.32
C LYS A 67 -1.95 3.45 13.14
N ARG A 68 -1.92 4.68 12.60
CA ARG A 68 -2.70 5.03 11.40
C ARG A 68 -2.15 4.35 10.16
N LYS A 69 -0.83 4.30 10.00
CA LYS A 69 -0.15 3.62 8.89
C LYS A 69 -0.43 2.13 8.91
N GLU A 70 -0.29 1.50 10.08
CA GLU A 70 -0.59 0.08 10.26
C GLU A 70 -2.06 -0.26 9.94
N ARG A 71 -3.02 0.55 10.41
CA ARG A 71 -4.43 0.35 10.04
C ARG A 71 -4.65 0.45 8.53
N HIS A 72 -3.99 1.40 7.86
CA HIS A 72 -4.08 1.56 6.42
C HIS A 72 -3.47 0.36 5.68
N GLU A 73 -2.30 -0.10 6.08
CA GLU A 73 -1.64 -1.27 5.50
C GLU A 73 -2.45 -2.55 5.71
N ARG A 74 -2.99 -2.77 6.92
CA ARG A 74 -3.90 -3.89 7.20
C ARG A 74 -5.15 -3.84 6.32
N PHE A 75 -5.72 -2.65 6.10
CA PHE A 75 -6.86 -2.47 5.21
C PHE A 75 -6.51 -2.76 3.75
N LEU A 76 -5.39 -2.26 3.24
CA LEU A 76 -4.91 -2.57 1.89
C LEU A 76 -4.62 -4.07 1.73
N LYS A 77 -4.02 -4.71 2.73
CA LYS A 77 -3.79 -6.16 2.74
C LYS A 77 -5.11 -6.93 2.69
N LYS A 78 -6.16 -6.46 3.36
CA LYS A 78 -7.50 -7.06 3.27
C LYS A 78 -8.14 -6.87 1.89
N LEU A 79 -7.97 -5.70 1.26
CA LEU A 79 -8.48 -5.44 -0.09
C LEU A 79 -7.74 -6.22 -1.18
N HIS A 80 -6.41 -6.34 -1.06
CA HIS A 80 -5.56 -6.95 -2.07
C HIS A 80 -5.23 -8.42 -1.78
N GLY A 81 -5.58 -8.94 -0.60
CA GLY A 81 -5.23 -10.30 -0.17
C GLY A 81 -5.81 -11.38 -1.08
N THR A 82 -7.07 -11.25 -1.50
CA THR A 82 -7.68 -12.18 -2.46
C THR A 82 -7.13 -11.94 -3.87
N ARG A 83 -6.98 -10.68 -4.27
CA ARG A 83 -6.50 -10.30 -5.60
C ARG A 83 -5.08 -10.80 -5.89
N ALA A 84 -4.16 -10.73 -4.93
CA ALA A 84 -2.79 -11.21 -5.13
C ALA A 84 -2.75 -12.73 -5.38
N VAL A 85 -3.60 -13.49 -4.66
CA VAL A 85 -3.75 -14.94 -4.84
C VAL A 85 -4.44 -15.26 -6.16
N GLU A 86 -5.51 -14.54 -6.51
CA GLU A 86 -6.19 -14.71 -7.80
C GLU A 86 -5.27 -14.38 -8.99
N GLU A 87 -4.42 -13.36 -8.86
CA GLU A 87 -3.45 -13.01 -9.90
C GLU A 87 -2.33 -14.04 -10.04
N SER A 88 -1.86 -14.64 -8.93
CA SER A 88 -0.86 -15.72 -9.01
C SER A 88 -1.44 -16.98 -9.66
N ILE A 89 -2.68 -17.34 -9.33
CA ILE A 89 -3.41 -18.45 -9.96
C ILE A 89 -3.56 -18.19 -11.47
N LYS A 90 -4.07 -17.02 -11.87
CA LYS A 90 -4.21 -16.66 -13.29
C LYS A 90 -2.88 -16.67 -14.05
N ARG A 91 -1.79 -16.26 -13.41
CA ARG A 91 -0.44 -16.34 -14.02
C ARG A 91 -0.01 -17.80 -14.20
N ALA A 92 -0.26 -18.66 -13.21
CA ALA A 92 0.02 -20.09 -13.31
C ALA A 92 -0.82 -20.78 -14.40
N GLU A 93 -2.11 -20.46 -14.51
CA GLU A 93 -2.98 -20.98 -15.57
C GLU A 93 -2.50 -20.59 -16.97
N LYS A 94 -2.08 -19.33 -17.16
CA LYS A 94 -1.52 -18.88 -18.44
C LYS A 94 -0.23 -19.62 -18.80
N ARG A 95 0.67 -19.84 -17.83
CA ARG A 95 1.89 -20.63 -18.01
C ARG A 95 1.58 -22.10 -18.31
N ALA A 96 0.51 -22.65 -17.74
CA ALA A 96 0.09 -24.02 -18.05
C ALA A 96 -0.45 -24.16 -19.48
N GLN A 97 -1.06 -23.10 -20.01
CA GLN A 97 -1.60 -23.07 -21.38
C GLN A 97 -0.53 -22.80 -22.44
N THR A 98 0.51 -22.01 -22.12
CA THR A 98 1.57 -21.65 -23.07
C THR A 98 2.93 -22.15 -22.60
N VAL A 99 3.66 -22.87 -23.47
CA VAL A 99 5.04 -23.27 -23.17
C VAL A 99 5.93 -22.04 -23.25
N ILE A 100 6.27 -21.46 -22.08
CA ILE A 100 7.17 -20.31 -21.99
C ILE A 100 8.59 -20.82 -21.77
N VAL A 101 9.45 -20.67 -22.79
CA VAL A 101 10.87 -21.02 -22.70
C VAL A 101 11.58 -20.02 -21.77
N GLY A 102 12.27 -20.54 -20.74
CA GLY A 102 13.06 -19.73 -19.81
C GLY A 102 12.30 -19.12 -18.63
N ASP A 103 11.04 -19.52 -18.38
CA ASP A 103 10.34 -19.12 -17.14
C ASP A 103 10.91 -19.90 -15.94
N MET A 104 11.57 -19.19 -15.02
CA MET A 104 12.17 -19.76 -13.80
C MET A 104 11.19 -19.83 -12.63
N GLU A 105 10.02 -19.18 -12.74
CA GLU A 105 9.03 -19.10 -11.68
C GLU A 105 8.47 -20.46 -11.23
N PRO A 106 8.20 -21.44 -12.12
CA PRO A 106 7.76 -22.77 -11.69
C PRO A 106 8.79 -23.43 -10.75
N LEU A 107 10.08 -23.31 -11.07
CA LEU A 107 11.16 -23.87 -10.25
C LEU A 107 11.22 -23.21 -8.88
N LEU A 108 11.16 -21.88 -8.83
CA LEU A 108 11.20 -21.13 -7.57
C LEU A 108 9.97 -21.42 -6.69
N SER A 109 8.80 -21.53 -7.30
CA SER A 109 7.54 -21.80 -6.58
C SER A 109 7.45 -23.22 -6.00
N ALA A 110 8.15 -24.18 -6.61
CA ALA A 110 8.23 -25.56 -6.13
C ALA A 110 9.22 -25.75 -4.98
N LEU A 111 10.03 -24.74 -4.65
CA LEU A 111 10.96 -24.81 -3.53
C LEU A 111 10.23 -24.67 -2.19
N PRO A 112 10.59 -25.46 -1.18
CA PRO A 112 10.07 -25.27 0.17
C PRO A 112 10.53 -23.93 0.76
N THR A 113 9.59 -23.12 1.23
CA THR A 113 9.90 -21.83 1.86
C THR A 113 10.49 -22.04 3.24
N ILE A 114 11.82 -22.09 3.33
CA ILE A 114 12.53 -22.09 4.61
C ILE A 114 12.51 -20.66 5.14
N ALA A 115 11.92 -20.46 6.32
CA ALA A 115 11.96 -19.17 7.01
C ALA A 115 13.38 -18.92 7.53
N LEU A 116 14.26 -18.41 6.66
CA LEU A 116 15.60 -18.02 7.07
C LEU A 116 15.51 -16.82 8.03
N PRO A 117 16.29 -16.82 9.14
CA PRO A 117 16.38 -15.65 10.00
C PRO A 117 16.87 -14.50 9.13
N LYS A 118 16.09 -13.42 9.08
CA LYS A 118 16.39 -12.24 8.25
C LYS A 118 17.71 -11.64 8.71
N THR A 119 18.81 -12.07 8.09
CA THR A 119 20.05 -11.32 8.16
C THR A 119 19.76 -9.97 7.51
N SER A 120 20.24 -8.89 8.12
CA SER A 120 19.87 -7.50 7.81
C SER A 120 20.36 -7.00 6.44
N LYS A 121 20.61 -7.90 5.46
CA LYS A 121 21.30 -7.61 4.20
C LYS A 121 20.57 -8.07 2.94
N GLU A 122 19.28 -8.34 3.00
CA GLU A 122 18.47 -8.60 1.80
C GLU A 122 17.32 -7.60 1.71
N ASN A 123 17.67 -6.38 1.31
CA ASN A 123 16.75 -5.42 0.71
C ASN A 123 17.41 -4.82 -0.54
N SER A 124 17.98 -5.67 -1.41
CA SER A 124 18.16 -5.31 -2.82
C SER A 124 17.00 -5.88 -3.61
N ASN A 125 15.77 -5.52 -3.21
CA ASN A 125 14.66 -5.56 -4.13
C ASN A 125 15.01 -4.58 -5.24
N THR A 126 15.50 -5.10 -6.36
CA THR A 126 15.30 -4.52 -7.67
C THR A 126 13.80 -4.53 -7.96
N ASN A 127 13.04 -3.74 -7.18
CA ASN A 127 11.85 -3.12 -7.69
C ASN A 127 12.36 -2.30 -8.87
N GLN A 128 12.23 -2.84 -10.07
CA GLN A 128 11.94 -1.99 -11.21
C GLN A 128 10.73 -1.18 -10.77
N GLU A 129 11.02 0.01 -10.26
CA GLU A 129 10.03 1.04 -10.10
C GLU A 129 9.42 1.14 -11.50
N ASN A 130 8.19 0.67 -11.63
CA ASN A 130 7.22 1.37 -12.45
C ASN A 130 7.24 2.80 -11.94
N SER A 131 8.23 3.58 -12.42
CA SER A 131 8.38 4.98 -12.14
C SER A 131 7.08 5.53 -12.67
N LYS A 132 6.18 5.83 -11.73
CA LYS A 132 4.93 6.50 -12.01
C LYS A 132 5.41 7.78 -12.65
N LYS A 133 5.40 7.85 -14.00
CA LYS A 133 5.80 9.04 -14.74
C LYS A 133 5.07 10.18 -14.05
N ASN A 134 5.82 11.02 -13.33
CA ASN A 134 5.24 12.06 -12.51
C ASN A 134 4.48 12.95 -13.49
N LYS A 135 3.15 12.77 -13.54
CA LYS A 135 2.31 13.51 -14.47
C LYS A 135 2.43 14.96 -14.01
N LEU A 136 3.09 15.79 -14.83
CA LEU A 136 3.23 17.22 -14.59
C LEU A 136 1.85 17.79 -14.23
N SER A 137 1.80 18.68 -13.23
CA SER A 137 0.55 19.34 -12.87
C SER A 137 -0.08 19.97 -14.09
N ARG A 138 -1.42 19.98 -14.17
CA ARG A 138 -2.18 20.59 -15.27
C ARG A 138 -1.72 22.03 -15.54
N ALA A 139 -1.45 22.79 -14.46
CA ALA A 139 -0.97 24.16 -14.57
C ALA A 139 0.44 24.25 -15.18
N THR A 140 1.36 23.37 -14.79
CA THR A 140 2.72 23.30 -15.34
C THR A 140 2.68 22.93 -16.82
N ARG A 141 1.85 21.93 -17.19
CA ARG A 141 1.65 21.54 -18.59
C ARG A 141 1.08 22.69 -19.41
N GLN A 142 0.07 23.41 -18.89
CA GLN A 142 -0.52 24.55 -19.57
C GLN A 142 0.50 25.70 -19.74
N LYS A 143 1.33 25.96 -18.72
CA LYS A 143 2.41 26.95 -18.82
C LYS A 143 3.41 26.60 -19.92
N GLN A 144 3.82 25.33 -20.01
CA GLN A 144 4.70 24.87 -21.08
C GLN A 144 4.06 25.04 -22.46
N GLN A 145 2.80 24.62 -22.61
CA GLN A 145 2.05 24.80 -23.85
C GLN A 145 1.94 26.28 -24.27
N ASN A 146 1.69 27.18 -23.32
CA ASN A 146 1.62 28.61 -23.62
C ASN A 146 2.99 29.17 -24.06
N ALA A 147 4.07 28.74 -23.41
CA ALA A 147 5.43 29.12 -23.79
C ALA A 147 5.76 28.62 -25.21
N ASP A 148 5.38 27.38 -25.55
CA ASP A 148 5.57 26.81 -26.89
C ASP A 148 4.77 27.60 -27.94
N ILE A 149 3.53 27.99 -27.63
CA ILE A 149 2.69 28.82 -28.51
C ILE A 149 3.31 30.21 -28.72
N GLU A 150 3.81 30.85 -27.67
CA GLU A 150 4.47 32.15 -27.75
C GLU A 150 5.73 32.08 -28.61
N HIS A 151 6.54 31.03 -28.43
CA HIS A 151 7.71 30.78 -29.25
C HIS A 151 7.34 30.58 -30.73
N PHE A 152 6.32 29.76 -31.01
CA PHE A 152 5.84 29.55 -32.37
C PHE A 152 5.35 30.85 -33.03
N LYS A 153 4.63 31.69 -32.29
CA LYS A 153 4.22 33.03 -32.77
C LYS A 153 5.41 33.90 -33.15
N GLN A 154 6.55 33.78 -32.46
CA GLN A 154 7.78 34.50 -32.82
C GLN A 154 8.39 33.95 -34.10
N VAL A 155 8.47 32.62 -34.25
CA VAL A 155 8.98 31.95 -35.46
C VAL A 155 8.16 32.38 -36.69
N LEU A 156 6.84 32.42 -36.58
CA LEU A 156 5.95 32.87 -37.67
C LEU A 156 6.19 34.32 -38.11
N LYS A 157 6.72 35.17 -37.23
CA LYS A 157 7.05 36.57 -37.55
C LYS A 157 8.41 36.71 -38.25
N HIS A 158 9.24 35.67 -38.24
CA HIS A 158 10.59 35.75 -38.78
C HIS A 158 10.58 35.73 -40.31
N PRO A 159 11.26 36.66 -41.00
CA PRO A 159 11.17 36.80 -42.45
C PRO A 159 11.70 35.57 -43.21
N SER A 160 12.73 34.90 -42.69
CA SER A 160 13.25 33.67 -43.33
C SER A 160 12.25 32.51 -43.29
N TYR A 161 11.42 32.43 -42.25
CA TYR A 161 10.38 31.41 -42.12
C TYR A 161 9.18 31.73 -43.02
N GLN A 162 8.84 33.01 -43.19
CA GLN A 162 7.76 33.46 -44.07
C GLN A 162 8.07 33.25 -45.56
N SER A 163 9.32 33.45 -45.98
CA SER A 163 9.73 33.26 -47.37
C SER A 163 9.88 31.78 -47.72
N ASN A 164 10.62 31.00 -46.92
CA ASN A 164 10.90 29.59 -47.19
C ASN A 164 10.98 28.77 -45.89
N PRO A 165 9.84 28.25 -45.37
CA PRO A 165 9.79 27.60 -44.06
C PRO A 165 10.65 26.32 -44.01
N ILE A 166 10.64 25.52 -45.09
CA ILE A 166 11.42 24.27 -45.15
C ILE A 166 12.92 24.55 -45.07
N SER A 167 13.39 25.58 -45.78
CA SER A 167 14.81 25.97 -45.76
C SER A 167 15.23 26.45 -44.38
N ALA A 168 14.45 27.34 -43.76
CA ALA A 168 14.73 27.87 -42.42
C ALA A 168 14.77 26.76 -41.35
N ILE A 169 13.86 25.79 -41.42
CA ILE A 169 13.87 24.62 -40.53
C ILE A 169 15.12 23.77 -40.78
N SER A 170 15.46 23.50 -42.05
CA SER A 170 16.63 22.68 -42.39
C SER A 170 17.94 23.30 -41.91
N GLU A 171 18.07 24.63 -41.99
CA GLU A 171 19.21 25.37 -41.49
C GLU A 171 19.28 25.30 -39.96
N HIS A 172 18.16 25.51 -39.27
CA HIS A 172 18.10 25.40 -37.82
C HIS A 172 18.51 24.01 -37.32
N LEU A 173 18.06 22.94 -37.98
CA LEU A 173 18.45 21.58 -37.65
C LEU A 173 19.96 21.34 -37.86
N LYS A 174 20.53 21.85 -38.96
CA LYS A 174 22.00 21.76 -39.19
C LYS A 174 22.76 22.44 -38.06
N ILE A 175 22.36 23.63 -37.66
CA ILE A 175 23.00 24.38 -36.57
C ILE A 175 22.81 23.65 -35.23
N ALA A 176 21.64 23.09 -34.95
CA ALA A 176 21.38 22.33 -33.73
C ALA A 176 22.30 21.11 -33.62
N VAL A 177 22.42 20.33 -34.69
CA VAL A 177 23.32 19.16 -34.74
C VAL A 177 24.78 19.57 -34.57
N GLN A 178 25.22 20.65 -35.22
CA GLN A 178 26.59 21.17 -35.05
C GLN A 178 26.87 21.58 -33.59
N ARG A 179 25.93 22.27 -32.93
CA ARG A 179 26.08 22.65 -31.51
C ARG A 179 26.16 21.47 -30.56
N GLU A 180 25.54 20.35 -30.89
CA GLU A 180 25.65 19.11 -30.12
C GLU A 180 26.96 18.37 -30.41
N ALA A 181 27.46 18.46 -31.64
CA ALA A 181 28.71 17.83 -32.08
C ALA A 181 29.97 18.57 -31.59
N ASP A 182 29.90 19.89 -31.42
CA ASP A 182 30.96 20.69 -30.82
C ASP A 182 30.81 20.64 -29.28
N PRO A 183 31.60 19.82 -28.55
CA PRO A 183 31.58 19.88 -27.10
C PRO A 183 32.10 21.26 -26.71
N LYS A 184 31.21 22.11 -26.17
CA LYS A 184 31.58 23.39 -25.56
C LYS A 184 32.73 23.15 -24.58
N THR A 185 33.90 23.69 -24.89
CA THR A 185 35.04 23.89 -23.98
C THR A 185 34.65 24.82 -22.83
#